data_AF-A0A662ETI9-F1
#
_entry.id   AF-A0A662ETI9-F1
#
_cell.length_a   1.000
_cell.length_b   1.000
_cell.length_c   1.000
_cell.angle_alpha   90.00
_cell.angle_beta   90.00
_cell.angle_gamma   90.00
#
_symmetry.space_group_name_H-M   'P 1'
#
loop_
_entity.id
_entity.type
_entity.pdbx_description
1 polymer ?
#
loop_
_entity_poly.entity_id
_entity_poly.type
_entity_poly.pdbx_seq_one_letter_code
_entity_poly.pdbx_strand_id
1 'polypeptide(L)'
;MGTRTVQVEAILTDSDGNPLSGKEVYLYYRLSGETTWNDIGTNPHTTDSNGKATDTIDLSVPNDYDFKAEFQGDADYEASSDELLNQRIKDKTLISITVLPQ
;
A
#
# COMPACT_ATOMS: atom_id res chain seq x y z
N MET A 1 -10.97 13.24 -19.33
CA MET A 1 -10.38 12.12 -18.57
C MET A 1 -11.19 11.96 -17.31
N GLY A 2 -11.57 10.73 -16.94
CA GLY A 2 -12.29 10.49 -15.69
C GLY A 2 -11.32 10.29 -14.54
N THR A 3 -11.79 10.45 -13.30
CA THR A 3 -11.08 9.99 -12.10
C THR A 3 -11.86 8.86 -11.43
N ARG A 4 -11.14 7.98 -10.75
CA ARG A 4 -11.71 6.91 -9.92
C ARG A 4 -11.02 6.91 -8.57
N THR A 5 -11.82 6.88 -7.52
CA THR A 5 -11.35 6.66 -6.16
C THR A 5 -11.00 5.18 -6.01
N VAL A 6 -9.75 4.92 -5.61
CA VAL A 6 -9.19 3.60 -5.36
C VAL A 6 -8.89 3.50 -3.87
N GLN A 7 -9.31 2.41 -3.25
CA GLN A 7 -8.90 2.09 -1.89
C GLN A 7 -7.65 1.22 -1.94
N VAL A 8 -6.64 1.58 -1.14
CA VAL A 8 -5.40 0.82 -0.98
C VAL A 8 -5.30 0.36 0.47
N GLU A 9 -5.06 -0.93 0.65
CA GLU A 9 -4.90 -1.60 1.93
C GLU A 9 -3.53 -2.29 1.96
N ALA A 10 -2.69 -1.93 2.92
CA ALA A 10 -1.55 -2.74 3.31
C ALA A 10 -1.91 -3.62 4.49
N ILE A 11 -1.48 -4.88 4.43
CA ILE A 11 -1.64 -5.88 5.48
C ILE A 11 -0.25 -6.25 5.97
N LEU A 12 0.06 -5.92 7.22
CA LEU A 12 1.34 -6.20 7.86
C LEU A 12 1.18 -7.37 8.84
N THR A 13 1.88 -8.47 8.58
CA THR A 13 1.88 -9.67 9.44
C THR A 13 3.29 -10.18 9.65
N ASP A 14 3.56 -10.79 10.81
CA ASP A 14 4.82 -11.52 11.02
C ASP A 14 4.88 -12.84 10.25
N SER A 15 6.00 -13.56 10.37
CA SER A 15 6.25 -14.85 9.74
C SER A 15 5.34 -15.98 10.24
N ASP A 16 4.75 -15.83 11.43
CA ASP A 16 3.77 -16.75 11.99
C ASP A 16 2.33 -16.41 11.56
N GLY A 17 2.15 -15.32 10.79
CA GLY A 17 0.86 -14.84 10.29
C GLY A 17 0.08 -14.00 11.30
N ASN A 18 0.71 -13.55 12.39
CA ASN A 18 0.05 -12.66 13.34
C ASN A 18 0.01 -11.22 12.80
N PRO A 19 -1.12 -10.52 12.92
CA PRO A 19 -1.23 -9.12 12.51
C PRO A 19 -0.39 -8.22 13.41
N LEU A 20 0.36 -7.30 12.80
CA LEU A 20 1.18 -6.32 13.51
C LEU A 20 0.45 -4.99 13.61
N SER A 21 -0.15 -4.73 14.77
CA SER A 21 -0.91 -3.50 15.06
C SER A 21 -0.02 -2.37 15.56
N GLY A 22 -0.40 -1.11 15.27
CA GLY A 22 0.30 0.08 15.73
C GLY A 22 1.62 0.36 15.03
N LYS A 23 1.89 -0.31 13.90
CA LYS A 23 3.12 -0.14 13.10
C LYS A 23 2.91 0.89 11.99
N GLU A 24 3.97 1.59 11.62
CA GLU A 24 3.95 2.60 10.56
C GLU A 24 4.23 1.97 9.19
N VAL A 25 3.28 2.12 8.26
CA VAL A 25 3.41 1.66 6.88
C VAL A 25 3.27 2.84 5.93
N TYR A 26 4.16 2.90 4.96
CA TYR A 26 4.17 3.91 3.92
C TYR A 26 3.49 3.36 2.67
N LEU A 27 2.52 4.10 2.14
CA LEU A 27 1.77 3.72 0.95
C LEU A 27 2.16 4.62 -0.23
N TYR A 28 2.42 4.01 -1.38
CA TYR A 28 2.83 4.73 -2.57
C TYR A 28 2.13 4.23 -3.83
N TYR A 29 2.07 5.11 -4.82
CA TYR A 29 1.61 4.79 -6.18
C TYR A 29 2.44 5.49 -7.25
N ARG A 30 2.39 4.97 -8.47
CA ARG A 30 2.90 5.63 -9.68
C ARG A 30 2.18 5.13 -10.91
N LEU A 31 2.25 5.88 -12.01
CA LEU A 31 1.88 5.32 -13.31
C LEU A 31 2.82 4.15 -13.64
N SER A 32 2.27 3.06 -14.14
CA SER A 32 3.09 1.87 -14.47
C SER A 32 4.14 2.22 -15.51
N GLY A 33 5.40 1.86 -15.22
CA GLY A 33 6.56 2.17 -16.06
C GLY A 33 7.28 3.48 -15.70
N GLU A 34 6.71 4.31 -14.83
CA GLU A 34 7.43 5.46 -14.26
C GLU A 34 8.41 5.02 -13.16
N THR A 35 9.37 5.88 -12.81
CA THR A 35 10.35 5.60 -11.76
C THR A 35 10.04 6.29 -10.43
N THR A 36 9.27 7.37 -10.45
CA THR A 36 8.95 8.18 -9.27
C THR A 36 7.70 7.67 -8.56
N TRP A 37 7.85 7.32 -7.29
CA TRP A 37 6.75 7.01 -6.39
C TRP A 37 6.15 8.30 -5.81
N ASN A 38 4.83 8.32 -5.70
CA ASN A 38 4.05 9.39 -5.07
C ASN A 38 3.38 8.82 -3.81
N ASP A 39 3.23 9.64 -2.77
CA ASP A 39 2.56 9.23 -1.55
C ASP A 39 1.05 9.03 -1.78
N ILE A 40 0.50 7.96 -1.19
CA ILE A 40 -0.94 7.82 -1.01
C ILE A 40 -1.28 8.46 0.34
N GLY A 41 -2.01 9.57 0.30
CA GLY A 41 -2.39 10.31 1.49
C GLY A 41 -1.20 10.92 2.24
N THR A 42 -1.33 11.07 3.55
CA THR A 42 -0.23 11.53 4.42
C THR A 42 0.45 10.34 5.04
N ASN A 43 1.65 10.00 4.56
CA ASN A 43 2.48 8.97 5.17
C ASN A 43 3.13 9.46 6.49
N PRO A 44 3.35 8.57 7.48
CA PRO A 44 2.99 7.15 7.49
C PRO A 44 1.54 6.88 7.90
N HIS A 45 1.06 5.67 7.59
CA HIS A 45 -0.22 5.13 8.03
C HIS A 45 -0.01 4.12 9.17
N THR A 46 -0.77 4.25 10.25
CA THR A 46 -0.69 3.32 11.39
C THR A 46 -1.61 2.12 11.18
N THR A 47 -1.08 0.91 11.37
CA THR A 47 -1.88 -0.32 11.27
C THR A 47 -2.90 -0.47 12.39
N ASP A 48 -4.09 -0.95 12.07
CA ASP A 48 -5.16 -1.26 13.02
C ASP A 48 -4.90 -2.58 13.77
N SER A 49 -5.87 -3.05 14.57
CA SER A 49 -5.76 -4.31 15.33
C SER A 49 -5.65 -5.57 14.45
N ASN A 50 -5.95 -5.47 13.16
CA ASN A 50 -5.85 -6.53 12.18
C ASN A 50 -4.58 -6.39 11.32
N GLY A 51 -3.66 -5.50 11.69
CA GLY A 51 -2.43 -5.25 10.93
C GLY A 51 -2.67 -4.45 9.65
N LYS A 52 -3.82 -3.77 9.52
CA LYS A 52 -4.20 -3.09 8.28
C LYS A 52 -3.97 -1.59 8.34
N ALA A 53 -3.32 -1.06 7.32
CA ALA A 53 -3.22 0.36 7.04
C ALA A 53 -3.95 0.67 5.73
N THR A 54 -4.90 1.60 5.75
CA THR A 54 -5.77 1.87 4.59
C THR A 54 -5.86 3.35 4.27
N ASP A 55 -5.82 3.69 2.99
CA ASP A 55 -6.17 5.03 2.51
C ASP A 55 -6.78 4.97 1.09
N THR A 56 -7.17 6.12 0.57
CA THR A 56 -7.81 6.28 -0.73
C THR A 56 -7.09 7.30 -1.58
N ILE A 57 -7.12 7.09 -2.90
CA ILE A 57 -6.57 8.03 -3.87
C ILE A 57 -7.41 8.11 -5.13
N ASP A 58 -7.52 9.31 -5.69
CA ASP A 58 -8.18 9.56 -6.97
C ASP A 58 -7.17 9.46 -8.13
N LEU A 59 -7.37 8.48 -9.00
CA LEU A 59 -6.50 8.20 -10.14
C LEU A 59 -7.20 8.49 -11.47
N SER A 60 -6.45 8.99 -12.44
CA SER A 60 -6.97 9.29 -13.78
C SER A 60 -7.13 8.01 -14.59
N VAL A 61 -8.24 7.90 -15.32
CA VAL A 61 -8.56 6.73 -16.15
C VAL A 61 -8.85 7.11 -17.61
N PRO A 62 -8.50 6.24 -18.57
CA PRO A 62 -7.93 4.88 -18.39
C PRO A 62 -6.39 4.89 -18.29
N ASN A 63 -5.82 4.42 -17.17
CA ASN A 63 -4.38 4.20 -16.98
C ASN A 63 -4.14 2.94 -16.13
N ASP A 64 -2.90 2.43 -16.19
CA ASP A 64 -2.38 1.38 -15.32
C ASP A 64 -1.44 2.02 -14.27
N TYR A 65 -1.51 1.52 -13.04
CA TYR A 65 -0.71 2.03 -11.91
C TYR A 65 0.02 0.90 -11.19
N ASP A 66 1.17 1.23 -10.64
CA ASP A 66 1.88 0.40 -9.68
C ASP A 66 1.62 0.93 -8.27
N PHE A 67 1.55 0.04 -7.29
CA PHE A 67 1.36 0.35 -5.88
C PHE A 67 2.45 -0.30 -5.05
N LYS A 68 2.87 0.37 -3.96
CA LYS A 68 3.85 -0.16 -3.02
C LYS A 68 3.39 0.10 -1.60
N ALA A 69 3.60 -0.89 -0.73
CA ALA A 69 3.52 -0.74 0.71
C ALA A 69 4.89 -1.04 1.32
N GLU A 70 5.34 -0.20 2.24
CA GLU A 70 6.67 -0.29 2.84
C GLU A 70 6.59 -0.11 4.36
N PHE A 71 7.07 -1.12 5.08
CA PHE A 71 7.35 -1.05 6.50
C PHE A 71 8.86 -0.81 6.67
N GLN A 72 9.24 0.31 7.29
CA GLN A 72 10.65 0.71 7.38
C GLN A 72 11.46 -0.07 8.43
N GLY A 73 10.84 -1.03 9.11
CA GLY A 73 11.43 -1.73 10.24
C GLY A 73 11.24 -0.96 11.55
N ASP A 74 11.47 -1.65 12.66
CA ASP A 74 11.53 -1.05 13.99
C ASP A 74 12.49 -1.84 14.89
N ALA A 75 12.33 -1.74 16.21
CA ALA A 75 13.19 -2.43 17.16
C ALA A 75 12.97 -3.95 17.19
N ASP A 76 11.81 -4.44 16.74
CA ASP A 76 11.38 -5.83 16.82
C ASP A 76 11.42 -6.55 15.46
N TYR A 77 11.26 -5.79 14.36
CA TYR A 77 11.09 -6.33 13.01
C TYR A 77 11.96 -5.60 11.98
N GLU A 78 12.54 -6.34 11.03
CA GLU A 78 13.30 -5.74 9.95
C GLU A 78 12.40 -5.05 8.91
N ALA A 79 13.00 -4.14 8.15
CA ALA A 79 12.31 -3.45 7.05
C ALA A 79 11.82 -4.44 5.99
N SER A 80 10.64 -4.19 5.43
CA SER A 80 10.06 -5.01 4.37
C SER A 80 9.12 -4.19 3.50
N SER A 81 8.96 -4.60 2.24
CA SER A 81 8.04 -3.95 1.31
C SER A 81 7.52 -4.96 0.30
N ASP A 82 6.38 -4.65 -0.30
CA ASP A 82 5.85 -5.40 -1.43
C ASP A 82 5.20 -4.46 -2.44
N GLU A 83 5.16 -4.90 -3.70
CA GLU A 83 4.69 -4.11 -4.84
C GLU A 83 3.63 -4.86 -5.65
N LEU A 84 2.61 -4.14 -6.08
CA LEU A 84 1.62 -4.63 -7.02
C LEU A 84 1.64 -3.80 -8.31
N LEU A 85 2.13 -4.41 -9.39
CA LEU A 85 2.43 -3.72 -10.64
C LEU A 85 1.30 -3.84 -11.69
N ASN A 86 1.23 -2.90 -12.62
CA ASN A 86 0.37 -2.92 -13.81
C ASN A 86 -1.13 -3.08 -13.50
N GLN A 87 -1.62 -2.38 -12.48
CA GLN A 87 -3.01 -2.46 -12.04
C GLN A 87 -3.90 -1.54 -12.87
N ARG A 88 -4.81 -2.15 -13.65
CA ARG A 88 -5.84 -1.42 -14.39
C ARG A 88 -6.94 -0.96 -13.45
N ILE A 89 -7.09 0.35 -13.31
CA ILE A 89 -8.14 0.93 -12.46
C ILE A 89 -9.52 0.78 -13.12
N LYS A 90 -10.47 0.27 -12.35
CA LYS A 90 -11.87 0.03 -12.72
C LYS A 90 -12.78 0.65 -11.67
N ASP A 91 -14.08 0.49 -11.84
CA ASP A 91 -15.05 0.95 -10.83
C ASP A 91 -14.87 0.13 -9.54
N LYS A 92 -14.79 0.84 -8.40
CA LYS A 92 -14.66 0.24 -7.06
C LYS A 92 -13.41 -0.66 -6.90
N THR A 93 -12.27 -0.23 -7.42
CA THR A 93 -11.00 -0.97 -7.24
C THR A 93 -10.54 -0.90 -5.78
N LEU A 94 -10.30 -2.08 -5.19
CA LEU A 94 -9.55 -2.28 -3.96
C LEU A 94 -8.19 -2.91 -4.33
N ILE A 95 -7.12 -2.32 -3.83
CA ILE A 95 -5.75 -2.85 -3.93
C ILE A 95 -5.35 -3.34 -2.55
N SER A 96 -4.94 -4.61 -2.46
CA SER A 96 -4.43 -5.21 -1.21
C SER A 96 -2.98 -5.65 -1.43
N ILE A 97 -2.09 -5.22 -0.54
CA ILE A 97 -0.66 -5.52 -0.56
C ILE A 97 -0.28 -6.13 0.79
N THR A 98 0.41 -7.28 0.78
CA THR A 98 0.83 -7.96 2.02
C THR A 98 2.32 -7.74 2.24
N VAL A 99 2.68 -7.21 3.41
CA VAL A 99 4.06 -6.96 3.80
C VAL A 99 4.44 -7.93 4.93
N LEU A 100 5.56 -8.64 4.74
CA LEU A 100 6.07 -9.69 5.65
C LEU A 100 7.47 -9.34 6.15
N PRO A 101 7.60 -8.59 7.25
CA PRO A 101 8.88 -8.39 7.93
C PRO A 101 9.52 -9.73 8.33
N GLN A 102 10.86 -9.76 8.28
CA GLN A 102 11.69 -10.90 8.69
C GLN A 102 12.23 -10.73 10.10
#